data_AF-A0A5N4E3N6-F1
#
_entry.id   AF-A0A5N4E3N6-F1
#
_cell.length_a   1.000
_cell.length_b   1.000
_cell.length_c   1.000
_cell.angle_alpha   90.00
_cell.angle_beta   90.00
_cell.angle_gamma   90.00
#
_symmetry.space_group_name_H-M   'P 1'
#
loop_
_entity.id
_entity.type
_entity.pdbx_description
1 polymer ?
#
loop_
_entity_poly.entity_id
_entity_poly.type
_entity_poly.pdbx_seq_one_letter_code
_entity_poly.pdbx_strand_id
1 'polypeptide(L)'
;MALPFRKDLEKYKDLDEDELLGNLSETELKQLETVLDDLDPENALLPAGFRQKNQTSKSATGPFDREHLLSYLEKEALEHKDREDYVPYTGEKKGYLYYTFYNEVVELEVVIKFASSTSWTAFCVLGRGVGMEQNRTLKSSERTDEHVKMSVVIKLTNCFIFTGKIFIPKQKPIQTFTEEKVSLDPELEEALTSASDTELCDLAAILGMHNLITNTQFCDVVGSSNGVDQEHFSNVVKGEKILPVFDEPPNPTNVEESLKRIKENDVHLVEVNLNNIKNIPIPTLKDFAKALETNTHVKYFSLAATRSNDPVAVAFADMLRVNKNLKSLNMESNFITGAGILALIDALRDNETLAELKIDNQRQQLGTAVELEMAKMLEENTNILKFGYQFTQQGPRTRAANAITKNNDLVRKRRVEGDQ
;
A
#
# COMPACT_ATOMS: atom_id res chain seq x y z
N MET A 1 -25.35 -31.14 48.82
CA MET A 1 -25.40 -29.90 49.61
C MET A 1 -25.50 -28.75 48.62
N ALA A 2 -26.62 -28.02 48.61
CA ALA A 2 -26.74 -26.85 47.74
C ALA A 2 -25.76 -25.76 48.19
N LEU A 3 -25.11 -25.11 47.23
CA LEU A 3 -24.17 -24.01 47.45
C LEU A 3 -24.81 -22.89 48.31
N PRO A 4 -24.07 -22.18 49.16
CA PRO A 4 -24.62 -21.18 50.11
C PRO A 4 -25.50 -20.10 49.46
N PHE A 5 -25.21 -19.75 48.20
CA PHE A 5 -25.96 -18.79 47.40
C PHE A 5 -27.41 -19.22 47.08
N ARG A 6 -27.74 -20.52 47.21
CA ARG A 6 -29.05 -21.06 46.84
C ARG A 6 -30.12 -20.87 47.91
N LYS A 7 -29.73 -20.59 49.16
CA LYS A 7 -30.68 -20.38 50.28
C LYS A 7 -31.33 -19.00 50.25
N ASP A 8 -30.66 -18.00 49.70
CA ASP A 8 -31.17 -16.62 49.60
C ASP A 8 -32.00 -16.36 48.34
N LEU A 9 -32.24 -17.37 47.50
CA LEU A 9 -33.05 -17.24 46.27
C LEU A 9 -34.51 -17.64 46.49
N GLU A 10 -34.85 -18.34 47.57
CA GLU A 10 -36.25 -18.72 47.87
C GLU A 10 -37.14 -17.49 48.12
N LYS A 11 -36.59 -16.39 48.65
CA LYS A 11 -37.32 -15.12 48.86
C LYS A 11 -37.75 -14.41 47.57
N TYR A 12 -37.22 -14.82 46.42
CA TYR A 12 -37.53 -14.22 45.11
C TYR A 12 -38.38 -15.15 44.24
N LYS A 13 -38.77 -16.32 44.76
CA LYS A 13 -39.44 -17.38 43.99
C LYS A 13 -40.93 -17.10 43.74
N ASP A 14 -41.52 -16.24 44.57
CA ASP A 14 -42.94 -15.86 44.54
C ASP A 14 -43.12 -14.39 44.12
N LEU A 15 -42.10 -13.75 43.53
CA LEU A 15 -42.25 -12.41 42.97
C LEU A 15 -43.01 -12.47 41.63
N ASP A 16 -43.98 -11.59 41.46
CA ASP A 16 -44.69 -11.43 40.19
C ASP A 16 -43.80 -10.63 39.21
N GLU A 17 -43.17 -11.37 38.30
CA GLU A 17 -42.25 -10.82 37.30
C GLU A 17 -42.96 -9.83 36.36
N ASP A 18 -44.23 -10.08 36.05
CA ASP A 18 -45.01 -9.23 35.14
C ASP A 18 -45.39 -7.89 35.79
N GLU A 19 -45.66 -7.88 37.10
CA GLU A 19 -45.90 -6.64 37.87
C GLU A 19 -44.62 -5.79 37.98
N LEU A 20 -43.47 -6.43 38.21
CA LEU A 20 -42.18 -5.74 38.28
C LEU A 20 -41.77 -5.13 36.94
N LEU A 21 -41.98 -5.87 35.84
CA LEU A 21 -41.69 -5.39 34.48
C LEU A 21 -42.65 -4.28 34.05
N GLY A 22 -43.92 -4.32 34.48
CA GLY A 22 -44.92 -3.28 34.20
C GLY A 22 -44.66 -1.94 34.90
N ASN A 23 -43.89 -1.94 35.99
CA ASN A 23 -43.53 -0.73 36.75
C ASN A 23 -42.25 -0.04 36.23
N LEU A 24 -41.51 -0.66 35.30
CA LEU A 24 -40.28 -0.11 34.74
C LEU A 24 -40.57 0.77 33.52
N SER A 25 -39.84 1.86 33.40
CA SER A 25 -39.88 2.72 32.22
C SER A 25 -39.22 2.05 31.01
N GLU A 26 -39.58 2.47 29.79
CA GLU A 26 -39.03 1.90 28.55
C GLU A 26 -37.49 2.02 28.47
N THR A 27 -36.91 3.02 29.13
CA THR A 27 -35.46 3.20 29.24
C THR A 27 -34.80 2.21 30.20
N GLU A 28 -35.45 1.88 31.30
CA GLU A 28 -34.95 0.93 32.29
C GLU A 28 -35.05 -0.50 31.76
N LEU A 29 -36.11 -0.82 31.01
CA LEU A 29 -36.25 -2.10 30.31
C LEU A 29 -35.12 -2.30 29.29
N LYS A 30 -34.76 -1.27 28.51
CA LYS A 30 -33.63 -1.32 27.56
C LYS A 30 -32.28 -1.49 28.26
N GLN A 31 -32.09 -0.88 29.42
CA GLN A 31 -30.89 -1.07 30.23
C GLN A 31 -30.80 -2.50 30.77
N LEU A 32 -31.91 -3.06 31.26
CA LEU A 32 -31.96 -4.43 31.76
C LEU A 32 -31.68 -5.46 30.65
N GLU A 33 -32.22 -5.26 29.45
CA GLU A 33 -31.94 -6.06 28.26
C GLU A 33 -30.44 -6.04 27.92
N THR A 34 -29.81 -4.86 27.98
CA THR A 34 -28.36 -4.72 27.72
C THR A 34 -27.52 -5.48 28.75
N VAL A 35 -27.90 -5.45 30.02
CA VAL A 35 -27.17 -6.14 31.10
C VAL A 35 -27.35 -7.66 31.02
N LEU A 36 -28.52 -8.16 30.61
CA LEU A 36 -28.76 -9.59 30.41
C LEU A 36 -27.91 -10.16 29.26
N ASP A 37 -27.70 -9.40 28.19
CA ASP A 37 -26.89 -9.80 27.04
C ASP A 37 -25.40 -10.03 27.40
N ASP A 38 -24.88 -9.24 28.35
CA ASP A 38 -23.50 -9.34 28.83
C ASP A 38 -23.31 -10.51 29.83
N LEU A 39 -24.40 -10.96 30.46
CA LEU A 39 -24.40 -12.02 31.47
C LEU A 39 -24.70 -13.42 30.90
N ASP A 40 -25.18 -13.53 29.66
CA ASP A 40 -25.46 -14.82 29.01
C ASP A 40 -24.19 -15.45 28.41
N PRO A 41 -23.64 -16.52 29.01
CA PRO A 41 -22.45 -17.19 28.50
C PRO A 41 -22.65 -17.87 27.14
N GLU A 42 -23.89 -18.13 26.70
CA GLU A 42 -24.19 -18.75 25.41
C GLU A 42 -24.23 -17.75 24.24
N ASN A 43 -24.41 -16.45 24.52
CA ASN A 43 -24.38 -15.38 23.51
C ASN A 43 -23.02 -15.32 22.77
N ALA A 44 -21.93 -15.58 23.49
CA ALA A 44 -20.58 -15.67 22.94
C ALA A 44 -20.36 -16.90 22.03
N LEU A 45 -21.23 -17.91 22.10
CA LEU A 45 -21.18 -19.14 21.28
C LEU A 45 -22.03 -19.05 20.01
N LEU A 46 -22.91 -18.05 19.88
CA LEU A 46 -23.75 -17.87 18.70
C LEU A 46 -22.93 -17.35 17.51
N PRO A 47 -23.17 -17.79 16.25
CA PRO A 47 -22.50 -17.21 15.08
C PRO A 47 -22.88 -15.73 14.88
N ALA A 48 -21.97 -14.92 14.32
CA ALA A 48 -22.11 -13.46 14.24
C ALA A 48 -23.45 -12.95 13.66
N GLY A 49 -24.01 -13.63 12.65
CA GLY A 49 -25.30 -13.26 12.05
C GLY A 49 -26.50 -13.45 12.99
N PHE A 50 -26.39 -14.32 13.99
CA PHE A 50 -27.41 -14.56 15.02
C PHE A 50 -27.23 -13.66 16.26
N ARG A 51 -26.14 -12.89 16.34
CA ARG A 51 -25.92 -11.86 17.36
C ARG A 51 -26.50 -10.50 16.96
N GLN A 52 -26.98 -10.38 15.72
CA GLN A 52 -27.42 -9.11 15.17
C GLN A 52 -28.82 -8.75 15.68
N LYS A 53 -28.90 -7.72 16.54
CA LYS A 53 -30.16 -7.18 17.05
C LYS A 53 -31.04 -6.65 15.90
N ASN A 54 -32.36 -6.77 16.05
CA ASN A 54 -33.30 -6.04 15.19
C ASN A 54 -33.19 -4.53 15.52
N GLN A 55 -32.38 -3.80 14.75
CA GLN A 55 -32.12 -2.38 14.95
C GLN A 55 -33.24 -1.46 14.43
N THR A 56 -34.45 -1.97 14.25
CA THR A 56 -35.53 -1.20 13.63
C THR A 56 -36.78 -1.15 14.49
N SER A 57 -37.19 0.07 14.80
CA SER A 57 -38.51 0.39 15.37
C SER A 57 -39.63 0.36 14.31
N LYS A 58 -39.31 0.02 13.06
CA LYS A 58 -40.28 -0.05 11.98
C LYS A 58 -41.11 -1.32 12.12
N SER A 59 -42.43 -1.17 12.12
CA SER A 59 -43.36 -2.29 12.02
C SER A 59 -43.08 -3.09 10.74
N ALA A 60 -43.25 -4.41 10.79
CA ALA A 60 -43.04 -5.29 9.65
C ALA A 60 -43.79 -4.78 8.41
N THR A 61 -43.05 -4.55 7.33
CA THR A 61 -43.55 -3.91 6.08
C THR A 61 -44.50 -4.80 5.26
N GLY A 62 -45.02 -5.89 5.85
CA GLY A 62 -45.85 -6.88 5.15
C GLY A 62 -45.07 -7.79 4.18
N PRO A 63 -45.78 -8.66 3.44
CA PRO A 63 -45.16 -9.50 2.42
C PRO A 63 -44.57 -8.65 1.29
N PHE A 64 -43.47 -9.13 0.70
CA PHE A 64 -42.74 -8.44 -0.36
C PHE A 64 -43.63 -8.17 -1.59
N ASP A 65 -43.94 -6.89 -1.85
CA ASP A 65 -44.61 -6.42 -3.06
C ASP A 65 -43.59 -5.78 -4.01
N ARG A 66 -43.30 -6.49 -5.10
CA ARG A 66 -42.30 -6.09 -6.09
C ARG A 66 -42.68 -4.81 -6.84
N GLU A 67 -43.96 -4.61 -7.14
CA GLU A 67 -44.41 -3.43 -7.90
C GLU A 67 -44.33 -2.18 -7.04
N HIS A 68 -44.73 -2.30 -5.77
CA HIS A 68 -44.64 -1.20 -4.82
C HIS A 68 -43.19 -0.76 -4.58
N LEU A 69 -42.27 -1.73 -4.43
CA LEU A 69 -40.84 -1.44 -4.28
C LEU A 69 -40.25 -0.73 -5.51
N LEU A 70 -40.58 -1.19 -6.72
CA LEU A 70 -40.11 -0.57 -7.95
C LEU A 70 -40.59 0.88 -8.06
N SER A 71 -41.87 1.14 -7.74
CA SER A 71 -42.43 2.49 -7.75
C SER A 71 -41.80 3.41 -6.70
N TYR A 72 -41.48 2.88 -5.52
CA TYR A 72 -40.77 3.62 -4.47
C TYR A 72 -39.35 3.99 -4.90
N LEU A 73 -38.61 3.03 -5.48
CA LEU A 73 -37.23 3.25 -5.94
C LEU A 73 -37.17 4.23 -7.13
N GLU A 74 -38.12 4.16 -8.06
CA GLU A 74 -38.23 5.15 -9.14
C GLU A 74 -38.49 6.55 -8.59
N LYS A 75 -39.41 6.67 -7.62
CA LYS A 75 -39.72 7.95 -6.98
C LYS A 75 -38.53 8.50 -6.20
N GLU A 76 -37.85 7.66 -5.42
CA GLU A 76 -36.66 8.05 -4.66
C GLU A 76 -35.51 8.46 -5.58
N ALA A 77 -35.31 7.75 -6.70
CA ALA A 77 -34.32 8.13 -7.71
C ALA A 77 -34.64 9.46 -8.41
N LEU A 78 -35.93 9.78 -8.62
CA LEU A 78 -36.38 11.06 -9.19
C LEU A 78 -36.29 12.22 -8.19
N GLU A 79 -36.51 11.97 -6.90
CA GLU A 79 -36.49 12.98 -5.84
C GLU A 79 -35.07 13.23 -5.29
N HIS A 80 -34.17 12.26 -5.42
CA HIS A 80 -32.79 12.40 -4.99
C HIS A 80 -32.08 13.44 -5.87
N LYS A 81 -31.85 14.63 -5.33
CA LYS A 81 -31.10 15.69 -6.03
C LYS A 81 -29.72 15.18 -6.40
N ASP A 82 -29.34 15.37 -7.66
CA ASP A 82 -27.96 15.15 -8.10
C ASP A 82 -27.02 15.97 -7.21
N ARG A 83 -25.97 15.31 -6.73
CA ARG A 83 -24.90 15.99 -6.00
C ARG A 83 -24.26 16.99 -6.96
N GLU A 84 -24.11 18.24 -6.54
CA GLU A 84 -23.42 19.24 -7.36
C GLU A 84 -21.96 18.79 -7.58
N ASP A 85 -21.67 18.36 -8.81
CA ASP A 85 -20.31 18.08 -9.25
C ASP A 85 -19.53 19.40 -9.32
N TYR A 86 -18.52 19.52 -8.46
CA TYR A 86 -17.55 20.61 -8.56
C TYR A 86 -16.66 20.38 -9.78
N VAL A 87 -17.11 20.83 -10.94
CA VAL A 87 -16.29 20.85 -12.15
C VAL A 87 -15.22 21.93 -11.98
N PRO A 88 -13.92 21.63 -12.15
CA PRO A 88 -12.93 22.68 -12.26
C PRO A 88 -13.22 23.43 -13.56
N TYR A 89 -13.53 24.73 -13.43
CA TYR A 89 -13.64 25.73 -14.51
C TYR A 89 -15.04 25.86 -15.17
N THR A 90 -15.79 26.88 -14.75
CA THR A 90 -16.78 27.55 -15.61
C THR A 90 -16.05 28.55 -16.49
N GLY A 91 -16.00 28.25 -17.79
CA GLY A 91 -15.39 29.13 -18.79
C GLY A 91 -16.22 30.37 -19.05
N GLU A 92 -15.98 31.45 -18.30
CA GLU A 92 -16.29 32.79 -18.82
C GLU A 92 -15.23 33.18 -19.86
N LYS A 93 -15.63 33.29 -21.13
CA LYS A 93 -14.82 33.97 -22.15
C LYS A 93 -14.73 35.46 -21.79
N LYS A 94 -13.63 35.87 -21.15
CA LYS A 94 -13.30 37.29 -21.00
C LYS A 94 -12.43 37.75 -22.17
N GLY A 95 -13.00 38.63 -23.00
CA GLY A 95 -12.29 39.32 -24.07
C GLY A 95 -11.25 40.30 -23.51
N TYR A 96 -10.27 40.62 -24.35
CA TYR A 96 -9.24 41.61 -24.06
C TYR A 96 -9.85 43.01 -23.95
N LEU A 97 -9.65 43.68 -22.81
CA LEU A 97 -9.90 45.12 -22.66
C LEU A 97 -8.64 45.87 -23.08
N TYR A 98 -8.73 46.59 -24.20
CA TYR A 98 -7.69 47.50 -24.66
C TYR A 98 -7.92 48.88 -24.03
N TYR A 99 -6.90 49.45 -23.39
CA TYR A 99 -6.87 50.88 -23.07
C TYR A 99 -5.85 51.57 -23.95
N THR A 100 -6.30 52.57 -24.71
CA THR A 100 -5.45 53.56 -25.38
C THR A 100 -5.35 54.79 -24.48
N PHE A 101 -4.17 55.07 -23.94
CA PHE A 101 -3.89 56.37 -23.34
C PHE A 101 -3.23 57.26 -24.39
N TYR A 102 -3.95 58.30 -24.84
CA TYR A 102 -3.39 59.39 -25.63
C TYR A 102 -2.98 60.52 -24.68
N ASN A 103 -1.74 60.99 -24.83
CA ASN A 103 -1.25 62.29 -24.35
C ASN A 103 -1.48 62.62 -22.87
N GLU A 104 -0.88 61.85 -21.97
CA GLU A 104 -0.61 62.36 -20.61
C GLU A 104 0.87 62.16 -20.27
N VAL A 105 1.48 63.24 -19.78
CA VAL A 105 2.83 63.24 -19.21
C VAL A 105 2.74 62.50 -17.88
N VAL A 106 3.18 61.25 -17.85
CA VAL A 106 3.26 60.48 -16.61
C VAL A 106 4.54 60.89 -15.87
N GLU A 107 4.42 61.70 -14.83
CA GLU A 107 5.50 61.91 -13.87
C GLU A 107 5.58 60.71 -12.93
N LEU A 108 6.62 59.89 -13.10
CA LEU A 108 6.92 58.77 -12.20
C LEU A 108 7.97 59.21 -11.18
N GLU A 109 7.56 59.42 -9.92
CA GLU A 109 8.49 59.49 -8.80
C GLU A 109 9.01 58.08 -8.49
N VAL A 110 10.27 57.81 -8.85
CA VAL A 110 10.95 56.57 -8.46
C VAL A 110 11.73 56.83 -7.16
N VAL A 111 11.21 56.35 -6.04
CA VAL A 111 11.93 56.34 -4.76
C VAL A 111 12.85 55.13 -4.72
N ILE A 112 14.14 55.34 -5.03
CA ILE A 112 15.16 54.29 -4.93
C ILE A 112 15.63 54.23 -3.48
N LYS A 113 15.29 53.15 -2.75
CA LYS A 113 15.93 52.83 -1.46
C LYS A 113 17.24 52.10 -1.74
N PHE A 114 18.35 52.74 -1.41
CA PHE A 114 19.68 52.13 -1.52
C PHE A 114 19.98 51.28 -0.29
N ALA A 115 20.27 50.00 -0.50
CA ALA A 115 20.92 49.16 0.50
C ALA A 115 22.44 49.25 0.27
N SER A 116 23.13 49.77 1.29
CA SER A 116 24.58 49.78 1.52
C SER A 116 25.51 50.36 0.44
N SER A 117 26.48 51.14 0.93
CA SER A 117 27.49 51.85 0.15
C SER A 117 28.54 50.89 -0.39
N THR A 118 28.65 50.78 -1.71
CA THR A 118 29.93 50.91 -2.46
C THR A 118 29.69 50.72 -3.96
N SER A 119 29.94 51.79 -4.74
CA SER A 119 30.08 51.86 -6.20
C SER A 119 28.89 51.39 -7.08
N TRP A 120 28.20 52.34 -7.71
CA TRP A 120 27.06 52.09 -8.60
C TRP A 120 27.33 52.59 -10.03
N THR A 121 27.36 51.68 -11.00
CA THR A 121 26.95 51.95 -12.39
C THR A 121 25.47 51.63 -12.51
N ALA A 122 24.62 52.66 -12.67
CA ALA A 122 23.19 52.48 -12.87
C ALA A 122 22.90 51.95 -14.29
N PHE A 123 22.82 50.63 -14.44
CA PHE A 123 22.28 50.00 -15.63
C PHE A 123 20.75 49.95 -15.53
N CYS A 124 20.08 50.96 -16.07
CA CYS A 124 18.68 50.80 -16.48
C CYS A 124 18.65 49.84 -17.67
N VAL A 125 18.51 48.54 -17.40
CA VAL A 125 18.22 47.55 -18.44
C VAL A 125 16.75 47.68 -18.84
N LEU A 126 16.48 48.60 -19.77
CA LEU A 126 15.25 48.54 -20.55
C LEU A 126 15.52 47.57 -21.71
N GLY A 127 14.77 46.45 -21.70
CA GLY A 127 14.89 45.39 -22.68
C GLY A 127 14.83 45.92 -24.12
N ARG A 128 15.65 45.33 -24.99
CA ARG A 128 15.79 45.71 -26.41
C ARG A 128 14.43 45.70 -27.12
N GLY A 129 13.85 46.88 -27.31
CA GLY A 129 12.78 47.16 -28.26
C GLY A 129 13.30 48.11 -29.33
N VAL A 130 13.00 47.83 -30.59
CA VAL A 130 13.50 48.57 -31.75
C VAL A 130 12.92 49.99 -31.76
N GLY A 131 13.81 51.00 -31.74
CA GLY A 131 13.49 52.39 -32.07
C GLY A 131 13.01 53.27 -30.91
N MET A 132 13.94 53.87 -30.16
CA MET A 132 13.67 55.06 -29.34
C MET A 132 14.89 56.01 -29.37
N GLU A 133 14.68 57.23 -29.86
CA GLU A 133 15.62 58.35 -29.71
C GLU A 133 15.58 58.87 -28.26
N GLN A 134 16.74 58.97 -27.60
CA GLN A 134 16.85 59.47 -26.23
C GLN A 134 17.47 60.87 -26.22
N ASN A 135 16.71 61.89 -25.80
CA ASN A 135 17.27 63.16 -25.32
C ASN A 135 17.15 63.22 -23.80
N ARG A 136 18.30 63.22 -23.10
CA ARG A 136 18.38 63.40 -21.64
C ARG A 136 18.84 64.81 -21.32
N THR A 137 18.12 65.48 -20.43
CA THR A 137 18.58 66.70 -19.76
C THR A 137 18.50 66.46 -18.26
N LEU A 138 19.65 66.40 -17.57
CA LEU A 138 19.72 66.42 -16.11
C LEU A 138 19.60 67.86 -15.63
N LYS A 139 18.74 68.13 -14.64
CA LYS A 139 18.75 69.38 -13.88
C LYS A 139 19.07 69.08 -12.41
N SER A 140 20.16 69.71 -11.95
CA SER A 140 20.67 70.01 -10.60
C SER A 140 20.28 69.15 -9.39
N SER A 141 21.31 68.80 -8.60
CA SER A 141 21.25 68.18 -7.27
C SER A 141 21.37 69.25 -6.19
N GLU A 142 20.52 69.20 -5.17
CA GLU A 142 20.77 69.80 -3.86
C GLU A 142 20.89 68.69 -2.80
N ARG A 143 21.78 68.90 -1.84
CA ARG A 143 22.22 67.89 -0.86
C ARG A 143 21.76 68.28 0.53
N THR A 144 20.96 67.43 1.16
CA THR A 144 20.72 67.46 2.61
C THR A 144 20.81 66.03 3.14
N ASP A 145 21.48 65.87 4.28
CA ASP A 145 21.96 64.58 4.78
C ASP A 145 20.86 63.54 5.03
N GLU A 146 21.25 62.27 4.79
CA GLU A 146 20.54 60.99 4.88
C GLU A 146 19.59 60.53 3.76
N HIS A 147 19.18 61.35 2.80
CA HIS A 147 18.49 60.85 1.60
C HIS A 147 18.83 61.66 0.34
N VAL A 148 19.52 61.06 -0.63
CA VAL A 148 19.69 61.67 -1.96
C VAL A 148 18.38 61.49 -2.74
N LYS A 149 17.55 62.53 -2.78
CA LYS A 149 16.43 62.62 -3.73
C LYS A 149 16.99 63.08 -5.08
N MET A 150 17.05 62.17 -6.05
CA MET A 150 17.30 62.49 -7.44
C MET A 150 15.98 62.41 -8.21
N SER A 151 15.48 63.56 -8.67
CA SER A 151 14.32 63.64 -9.55
C SER A 151 14.79 63.60 -10.99
N VAL A 152 14.64 62.45 -11.67
CA VAL A 152 14.93 62.32 -13.11
C VAL A 152 13.61 62.36 -13.88
N VAL A 153 13.38 63.44 -14.63
CA VAL A 153 12.21 63.55 -15.51
C VAL A 153 12.52 62.85 -16.83
N ILE A 154 11.92 61.69 -17.06
CA ILE A 154 12.02 60.96 -18.34
C ILE A 154 10.71 61.16 -19.10
N LYS A 155 10.77 61.87 -20.24
CA LYS A 155 9.65 61.94 -21.18
C LYS A 155 9.64 60.68 -22.03
N LEU A 156 8.69 59.79 -21.80
CA LEU A 156 8.41 58.63 -22.66
C LEU A 156 7.15 58.93 -23.49
N THR A 157 7.30 59.05 -24.80
CA THR A 157 6.18 59.06 -25.74
C THR A 157 6.10 57.69 -26.42
N ASN A 158 4.90 57.09 -26.40
CA ASN A 158 4.51 55.77 -26.91
C ASN A 158 4.94 54.57 -26.07
N CYS A 159 3.98 54.03 -25.28
CA CYS A 159 4.13 52.81 -24.48
C CYS A 159 3.37 51.64 -25.13
N PHE A 160 4.02 50.47 -25.24
CA PHE A 160 3.38 49.19 -25.57
C PHE A 160 3.22 48.31 -24.31
N ILE A 161 2.13 47.52 -24.31
CA ILE A 161 1.48 46.83 -23.19
C ILE A 161 2.21 45.55 -22.76
N PHE A 162 2.26 45.25 -21.46
CA PHE A 162 2.65 43.95 -20.92
C PHE A 162 1.44 43.00 -20.78
N THR A 163 1.60 41.77 -21.27
CA THR A 163 0.65 40.67 -21.04
C THR A 163 1.08 39.81 -19.85
N GLY A 164 0.26 39.74 -18.80
CA GLY A 164 0.47 38.82 -17.69
C GLY A 164 -0.88 38.42 -17.06
N LYS A 165 -1.09 37.13 -16.82
CA LYS A 165 -2.26 36.63 -16.09
C LYS A 165 -2.04 36.85 -14.59
N ILE A 166 -2.99 37.49 -13.91
CA ILE A 166 -2.95 37.63 -12.45
C ILE A 166 -3.29 36.28 -11.83
N PHE A 167 -2.37 35.76 -11.01
CA PHE A 167 -2.61 34.56 -10.21
C PHE A 167 -3.50 34.94 -9.01
N ILE A 168 -4.75 34.47 -9.02
CA ILE A 168 -5.61 34.52 -7.84
C ILE A 168 -5.39 33.21 -7.09
N PRO A 169 -4.87 33.22 -5.84
CA PRO A 169 -4.69 32.01 -5.08
C PRO A 169 -6.05 31.34 -4.84
N LYS A 170 -6.12 30.03 -5.08
CA LYS A 170 -7.30 29.22 -4.78
C LYS A 170 -7.61 29.33 -3.30
N GLN A 171 -8.77 29.88 -2.94
CA GLN A 171 -9.26 29.78 -1.57
C GLN A 171 -9.59 28.31 -1.32
N LYS A 172 -8.84 27.67 -0.41
CA LYS A 172 -9.22 26.35 0.08
C LYS A 172 -10.52 26.53 0.87
N PRO A 173 -11.52 25.66 0.69
CA PRO A 173 -12.73 25.73 1.51
C PRO A 173 -12.30 25.59 2.97
N ILE A 174 -12.71 26.55 3.80
CA ILE A 174 -12.75 26.34 5.24
C ILE A 174 -13.81 25.26 5.42
N GLN A 175 -13.38 24.05 5.72
CA GLN A 175 -14.30 23.04 6.23
C GLN A 175 -14.72 23.53 7.61
N THR A 176 -15.89 24.15 7.70
CA THR A 176 -16.59 24.27 8.98
C THR A 176 -17.16 22.90 9.32
N PHE A 177 -16.29 21.97 9.71
CA PHE A 177 -16.71 21.01 10.71
C PHE A 177 -16.78 21.80 12.01
N THR A 178 -17.95 21.84 12.63
CA THR A 178 -18.02 22.20 14.04
C THR A 178 -17.30 21.05 14.74
N GLU A 179 -16.00 21.20 15.00
CA GLU A 179 -15.31 20.32 15.94
C GLU A 179 -16.08 20.48 17.25
N GLU A 180 -16.85 19.46 17.62
CA GLU A 180 -17.22 19.31 19.02
C GLU A 180 -15.90 19.25 19.76
N LYS A 181 -15.55 20.35 20.42
CA LYS A 181 -14.37 20.42 21.26
C LYS A 181 -14.68 19.50 22.44
N VAL A 182 -14.30 18.23 22.31
CA VAL A 182 -14.38 17.25 23.38
C VAL A 182 -13.44 17.75 24.47
N SER A 183 -13.97 18.51 25.42
CA SER A 183 -13.24 18.91 26.61
C SER A 183 -13.09 17.67 27.46
N LEU A 184 -11.86 17.20 27.63
CA LEU A 184 -11.57 16.13 28.57
C LEU A 184 -11.65 16.69 29.99
N ASP A 185 -11.87 15.83 30.97
CA ASP A 185 -11.80 16.24 32.36
C ASP A 185 -10.40 16.81 32.67
N PRO A 186 -10.28 17.88 33.48
CA PRO A 186 -9.00 18.56 33.72
C PRO A 186 -7.89 17.63 34.23
N GLU A 187 -8.25 16.62 35.04
CA GLU A 187 -7.31 15.62 35.54
C GLU A 187 -6.78 14.70 34.43
N LEU A 188 -7.59 14.41 33.41
CA LEU A 188 -7.21 13.58 32.27
C LEU A 188 -6.34 14.37 31.28
N GLU A 189 -6.59 15.67 31.08
CA GLU A 189 -5.72 16.54 30.28
C GLU A 189 -4.34 16.69 30.93
N GLU A 190 -4.28 16.85 32.25
CA GLU A 190 -3.01 16.92 33.00
C GLU A 190 -2.26 15.58 32.96
N ALA A 191 -2.95 14.45 33.08
CA ALA A 191 -2.36 13.12 32.94
C ALA A 191 -1.81 12.86 31.53
N LEU A 192 -2.52 13.26 30.48
CA LEU A 192 -2.07 13.09 29.09
C LEU A 192 -0.91 14.03 28.74
N THR A 193 -0.89 15.25 29.27
CA THR A 193 0.20 16.21 29.03
C THR A 193 1.47 15.88 29.83
N SER A 194 1.34 15.12 30.92
CA SER A 194 2.49 14.65 31.73
C SER A 194 3.00 13.27 31.34
N ALA A 195 2.26 12.49 30.55
CA ALA A 195 2.64 11.15 30.11
C ALA A 195 3.87 11.17 29.20
N SER A 196 4.76 10.18 29.36
CA SER A 196 5.90 9.99 28.48
C SER A 196 5.50 9.40 27.12
N ASP A 197 6.30 9.66 26.07
CA ASP A 197 6.07 9.15 24.71
C ASP A 197 5.89 7.62 24.68
N THR A 198 6.57 6.90 25.57
CA THR A 198 6.46 5.45 25.72
C THR A 198 5.10 5.03 26.26
N GLU A 199 4.57 5.74 27.27
CA GLU A 199 3.26 5.46 27.85
C GLU A 199 2.13 5.79 26.87
N LEU A 200 2.29 6.87 26.10
CA LEU A 200 1.37 7.23 25.02
C LEU A 200 1.38 6.18 23.89
N CYS A 201 2.55 5.61 23.56
CA CYS A 201 2.65 4.52 22.59
C CYS A 201 1.96 3.24 23.09
N ASP A 202 2.14 2.88 24.36
CA ASP A 202 1.47 1.72 24.96
C ASP A 202 -0.05 1.92 25.03
N LEU A 203 -0.51 3.12 25.40
CA LEU A 203 -1.93 3.48 25.35
C LEU A 203 -2.49 3.43 23.92
N ALA A 204 -1.77 3.95 22.92
CA ALA A 204 -2.16 3.86 21.52
C ALA A 204 -2.22 2.41 21.01
N ALA A 205 -1.33 1.54 21.50
CA ALA A 205 -1.35 0.12 21.22
C ALA A 205 -2.58 -0.57 21.86
N ILE A 206 -2.87 -0.27 23.12
CA ILE A 206 -4.05 -0.78 23.86
C ILE A 206 -5.36 -0.33 23.21
N LEU A 207 -5.44 0.95 22.80
CA LEU A 207 -6.61 1.54 22.16
C LEU A 207 -6.75 1.14 20.67
N GLY A 208 -5.78 0.42 20.10
CA GLY A 208 -5.84 -0.02 18.72
C GLY A 208 -5.66 1.09 17.68
N MET A 209 -5.04 2.23 18.04
CA MET A 209 -4.86 3.38 17.14
C MET A 209 -3.99 3.08 15.92
N HIS A 210 -3.16 2.03 15.97
CA HIS A 210 -2.43 1.50 14.80
C HIS A 210 -3.36 1.02 13.67
N ASN A 211 -4.65 0.75 13.96
CA ASN A 211 -5.64 0.43 12.92
C ASN A 211 -6.19 1.69 12.21
N LEU A 212 -6.02 2.87 12.83
CA LEU A 212 -6.50 4.15 12.29
C LEU A 212 -5.43 4.88 11.46
N ILE A 213 -4.19 4.41 11.56
CA ILE A 213 -3.01 4.99 10.91
C ILE A 213 -2.46 3.95 9.94
N THR A 214 -2.06 4.35 8.74
CA THR A 214 -1.42 3.40 7.80
C THR A 214 -0.07 2.92 8.36
N ASN A 215 0.34 1.68 8.06
CA ASN A 215 1.64 1.14 8.52
C ASN A 215 2.82 2.06 8.16
N THR A 216 2.75 2.77 7.03
CA THR A 216 3.74 3.75 6.60
C THR A 216 3.76 4.98 7.51
N GLN A 217 2.61 5.57 7.82
CA GLN A 217 2.51 6.68 8.78
C GLN A 217 2.97 6.27 10.19
N PHE A 218 2.65 5.04 10.63
CA PHE A 218 3.13 4.52 11.91
C PHE A 218 4.66 4.38 11.93
N CYS A 219 5.25 3.78 10.88
CA CYS A 219 6.71 3.66 10.77
C CYS A 219 7.42 5.01 10.60
N ASP A 220 6.83 6.00 9.95
CA ASP A 220 7.41 7.34 9.84
C ASP A 220 7.43 8.05 11.21
N VAL A 221 6.38 7.87 12.03
CA VAL A 221 6.29 8.42 13.38
C VAL A 221 7.23 7.70 14.36
N VAL A 222 7.27 6.36 14.32
CA VAL A 222 8.06 5.53 15.25
C VAL A 222 9.53 5.41 14.82
N GLY A 223 9.82 5.47 13.53
CA GLY A 223 11.14 5.26 12.94
C GLY A 223 12.01 6.52 12.82
N SER A 224 11.44 7.70 13.06
CA SER A 224 12.16 8.98 12.95
C SER A 224 13.06 9.24 14.15
N SER A 225 14.19 8.54 14.21
CA SER A 225 15.30 8.89 15.11
C SER A 225 16.14 10.08 14.62
N ASN A 226 15.85 10.65 13.44
CA ASN A 226 16.59 11.77 12.84
C ASN A 226 15.66 12.80 12.15
N GLY A 227 14.77 13.44 12.91
CA GLY A 227 13.90 14.49 12.37
C GLY A 227 13.17 15.26 13.46
N VAL A 228 13.91 16.10 14.19
CA VAL A 228 13.36 17.17 15.01
C VAL A 228 12.60 18.13 14.09
N ASP A 229 11.27 17.97 14.02
CA ASP A 229 10.27 19.04 13.77
C ASP A 229 8.94 18.40 13.36
N GLN A 230 8.15 17.92 14.33
CA GLN A 230 6.68 18.02 14.30
C GLN A 230 6.10 17.49 15.62
N GLU A 231 5.76 18.41 16.52
CA GLU A 231 5.18 18.19 17.85
C GLU A 231 3.74 17.62 17.83
N HIS A 232 3.24 17.10 16.71
CA HIS A 232 1.85 16.63 16.62
C HIS A 232 1.68 15.45 15.69
N PHE A 233 0.89 14.45 16.13
CA PHE A 233 0.18 13.57 15.22
C PHE A 233 -0.64 14.45 14.26
N SER A 234 -0.34 14.42 12.97
CA SER A 234 -1.21 15.06 12.01
C SER A 234 -2.54 14.28 11.98
N ASN A 235 -3.62 14.86 12.49
CA ASN A 235 -4.98 14.27 12.49
C ASN A 235 -5.51 13.93 11.08
N VAL A 236 -4.80 14.31 10.02
CA VAL A 236 -5.18 14.01 8.64
C VAL A 236 -4.59 12.67 8.22
N VAL A 237 -5.35 11.60 8.46
CA VAL A 237 -5.09 10.29 7.85
C VAL A 237 -5.22 10.45 6.34
N LYS A 238 -4.09 10.49 5.64
CA LYS A 238 -4.09 10.46 4.17
C LYS A 238 -4.42 9.03 3.75
N GLY A 239 -5.51 8.87 2.99
CA GLY A 239 -5.81 7.59 2.34
C GLY A 239 -4.62 7.12 1.49
N GLU A 240 -4.34 5.82 1.53
CA GLU A 240 -3.29 5.22 0.73
C GLU A 240 -3.57 5.50 -0.76
N LYS A 241 -2.61 6.10 -1.44
CA LYS A 241 -2.72 6.29 -2.89
C LYS A 241 -2.59 4.92 -3.53
N ILE A 242 -3.70 4.40 -4.06
CA ILE A 242 -3.69 3.17 -4.86
C ILE A 242 -2.68 3.39 -5.99
N LEU A 243 -1.56 2.69 -5.93
CA LEU A 243 -0.65 2.62 -7.06
C LEU A 243 -1.41 1.87 -8.16
N PRO A 244 -1.62 2.47 -9.35
CA PRO A 244 -2.25 1.75 -10.44
C PRO A 244 -1.38 0.53 -10.75
N VAL A 245 -1.97 -0.66 -10.59
CA VAL A 245 -1.33 -1.91 -11.00
C VAL A 245 -1.44 -1.94 -12.52
N PHE A 246 -0.32 -1.71 -13.20
CA PHE A 246 -0.25 -1.92 -14.63
C PHE A 246 -0.07 -3.41 -14.90
N ASP A 247 -0.89 -3.96 -15.80
CA ASP A 247 -0.69 -5.32 -16.26
C ASP A 247 0.68 -5.42 -16.96
N GLU A 248 1.54 -6.28 -16.44
CA GLU A 248 2.82 -6.59 -17.10
C GLU A 248 2.54 -7.23 -18.48
N PRO A 249 3.36 -6.90 -19.50
CA PRO A 249 3.19 -7.52 -20.81
C PRO A 249 3.38 -9.05 -20.71
N PRO A 250 2.66 -9.83 -21.53
CA PRO A 250 2.81 -11.28 -21.54
C PRO A 250 4.25 -11.68 -21.90
N ASN A 251 4.72 -12.80 -21.33
CA ASN A 251 6.05 -13.33 -21.60
C ASN A 251 6.25 -13.55 -23.11
N PRO A 252 7.26 -12.94 -23.75
CA PRO A 252 7.49 -13.02 -25.19
C PRO A 252 8.11 -14.36 -25.65
N THR A 253 8.47 -15.25 -24.72
CA THR A 253 9.22 -16.48 -25.02
C THR A 253 8.41 -17.45 -25.88
N ASN A 254 8.98 -17.87 -27.02
CA ASN A 254 8.39 -18.89 -27.88
C ASN A 254 8.71 -20.30 -27.34
N VAL A 255 7.66 -21.05 -26.98
CA VAL A 255 7.76 -22.38 -26.37
C VAL A 255 8.37 -23.41 -27.33
N GLU A 256 7.94 -23.44 -28.59
CA GLU A 256 8.37 -24.46 -29.57
C GLU A 256 9.83 -24.23 -29.99
N GLU A 257 10.20 -22.98 -30.23
CA GLU A 257 11.57 -22.61 -30.56
C GLU A 257 12.52 -22.92 -29.40
N SER A 258 12.12 -22.58 -28.17
CA SER A 258 12.90 -22.90 -26.97
C SER A 258 13.10 -24.41 -26.82
N LEU A 259 12.03 -25.20 -27.01
CA LEU A 259 12.12 -26.67 -26.95
C LEU A 259 13.06 -27.21 -28.02
N LYS A 260 13.03 -26.67 -29.24
CA LYS A 260 13.92 -27.06 -30.32
C LYS A 260 15.39 -26.75 -29.98
N ARG A 261 15.68 -25.55 -29.49
CA ARG A 261 17.04 -25.15 -29.10
C ARG A 261 17.60 -25.98 -27.95
N ILE A 262 16.76 -26.40 -26.99
CA ILE A 262 17.16 -27.32 -25.92
C ILE A 262 17.54 -28.69 -26.50
N LYS A 263 16.72 -29.22 -27.42
CA LYS A 263 16.97 -30.49 -28.11
C LYS A 263 18.24 -30.46 -28.96
N GLU A 264 18.55 -29.31 -29.56
CA GLU A 264 19.78 -29.08 -30.34
C GLU A 264 21.01 -28.80 -29.45
N ASN A 265 20.84 -28.75 -28.12
CA ASN A 265 21.86 -28.41 -27.14
C ASN A 265 22.61 -27.11 -27.51
N ASP A 266 21.86 -26.05 -27.78
CA ASP A 266 22.41 -24.73 -28.10
C ASP A 266 23.25 -24.15 -26.94
N VAL A 267 24.50 -23.81 -27.24
CA VAL A 267 25.47 -23.24 -26.30
C VAL A 267 25.02 -21.88 -25.76
N HIS A 268 24.27 -21.12 -26.56
CA HIS A 268 23.81 -19.78 -26.18
C HIS A 268 22.57 -19.79 -25.28
N LEU A 269 21.88 -20.92 -25.14
CA LEU A 269 20.67 -21.04 -24.33
C LEU A 269 21.01 -21.43 -22.88
N VAL A 270 21.27 -20.44 -22.04
CA VAL A 270 21.63 -20.64 -20.63
C VAL A 270 20.40 -20.59 -19.71
N GLU A 271 19.41 -19.78 -20.05
CA GLU A 271 18.19 -19.56 -19.26
C GLU A 271 16.95 -19.79 -20.12
N VAL A 272 15.98 -20.51 -19.57
CA VAL A 272 14.69 -20.78 -20.19
C VAL A 272 13.60 -20.36 -19.21
N ASN A 273 12.83 -19.35 -19.60
CA ASN A 273 11.79 -18.76 -18.78
C ASN A 273 10.41 -18.90 -19.46
N LEU A 274 9.60 -19.84 -18.96
CA LEU A 274 8.24 -20.10 -19.41
C LEU A 274 7.19 -19.50 -18.46
N ASN A 275 7.57 -18.56 -17.59
CA ASN A 275 6.68 -18.02 -16.57
C ASN A 275 5.47 -17.33 -17.20
N ASN A 276 4.31 -17.51 -16.56
CA ASN A 276 3.03 -16.87 -16.94
C ASN A 276 2.54 -17.19 -18.37
N ILE A 277 3.15 -18.15 -19.07
CA ILE A 277 2.65 -18.61 -20.36
C ILE A 277 1.47 -19.55 -20.11
N LYS A 278 0.28 -19.07 -20.44
CA LYS A 278 -0.97 -19.81 -20.29
C LYS A 278 -1.08 -20.88 -21.39
N ASN A 279 -1.68 -22.02 -21.03
CA ASN A 279 -2.08 -23.10 -21.96
C ASN A 279 -0.94 -23.87 -22.66
N ILE A 280 0.22 -24.03 -22.02
CA ILE A 280 1.22 -24.99 -22.52
C ILE A 280 0.66 -26.41 -22.32
N PRO A 281 0.61 -27.26 -23.37
CA PRO A 281 0.19 -28.65 -23.22
C PRO A 281 1.10 -29.41 -22.26
N ILE A 282 0.52 -30.22 -21.37
CA ILE A 282 1.28 -31.08 -20.44
C ILE A 282 2.30 -31.98 -21.16
N PRO A 283 1.99 -32.60 -22.32
CA PRO A 283 2.98 -33.37 -23.08
C PRO A 283 4.21 -32.53 -23.48
N THR A 284 4.01 -31.28 -23.89
CA THR A 284 5.10 -30.36 -24.24
C THR A 284 6.01 -30.08 -23.04
N LEU A 285 5.44 -29.88 -21.84
CA LEU A 285 6.23 -29.73 -20.61
C LEU A 285 7.03 -30.99 -20.26
N LYS A 286 6.46 -32.17 -20.51
CA LYS A 286 7.20 -33.44 -20.37
C LYS A 286 8.32 -33.58 -21.41
N ASP A 287 8.12 -33.07 -22.62
CA ASP A 287 9.15 -33.05 -23.65
C ASP A 287 10.30 -32.11 -23.28
N PHE A 288 10.03 -31.00 -22.59
CA PHE A 288 11.09 -30.15 -22.00
C PHE A 288 11.92 -30.94 -20.99
N ALA A 289 11.29 -31.66 -20.05
CA ALA A 289 12.02 -32.47 -19.07
C ALA A 289 12.91 -33.52 -19.77
N LYS A 290 12.37 -34.24 -20.76
CA LYS A 290 13.16 -35.20 -21.54
C LYS A 290 14.30 -34.57 -22.33
N ALA A 291 14.07 -33.41 -22.94
CA ALA A 291 15.11 -32.71 -23.69
C ALA A 291 16.23 -32.18 -22.76
N LEU A 292 15.88 -31.81 -21.52
CA LEU A 292 16.84 -31.37 -20.52
C LEU A 292 17.70 -32.51 -19.96
N GLU A 293 17.27 -33.77 -20.03
CA GLU A 293 18.09 -34.92 -19.57
C GLU A 293 19.49 -34.94 -20.20
N THR A 294 19.58 -34.65 -21.51
CA THR A 294 20.84 -34.65 -22.27
C THR A 294 21.46 -33.26 -22.44
N ASN A 295 20.76 -32.20 -22.03
CA ASN A 295 21.22 -30.83 -22.22
C ASN A 295 22.35 -30.46 -21.24
N THR A 296 23.36 -29.77 -21.73
CA THR A 296 24.57 -29.41 -20.97
C THR A 296 24.74 -27.91 -20.72
N HIS A 297 23.93 -27.07 -21.37
CA HIS A 297 24.13 -25.61 -21.35
C HIS A 297 23.09 -24.86 -20.51
N VAL A 298 21.86 -25.37 -20.43
CA VAL A 298 20.79 -24.75 -19.64
C VAL A 298 21.09 -24.88 -18.15
N LYS A 299 21.19 -23.73 -17.48
CA LYS A 299 21.45 -23.61 -16.03
C LYS A 299 20.22 -23.17 -15.25
N TYR A 300 19.33 -22.41 -15.86
CA TYR A 300 18.15 -21.84 -15.21
C TYR A 300 16.90 -22.23 -15.99
N PHE A 301 15.99 -22.96 -15.35
CA PHE A 301 14.72 -23.34 -15.95
C PHE A 301 13.56 -22.93 -15.05
N SER A 302 12.64 -22.13 -15.59
CA SER A 302 11.51 -21.58 -14.85
C SER A 302 10.21 -21.84 -15.59
N LEU A 303 9.22 -22.42 -14.91
CA LEU A 303 7.86 -22.69 -15.41
C LEU A 303 6.80 -22.30 -14.38
N ALA A 304 6.94 -21.11 -13.81
CA ALA A 304 5.99 -20.60 -12.82
C ALA A 304 4.65 -20.25 -13.47
N ALA A 305 3.54 -20.56 -12.79
CA ALA A 305 2.19 -20.22 -13.25
C ALA A 305 1.80 -20.76 -14.65
N THR A 306 2.29 -21.95 -15.02
CA THR A 306 1.99 -22.60 -16.31
C THR A 306 0.92 -23.69 -16.22
N ARG A 307 0.26 -23.84 -15.07
CA ARG A 307 -0.71 -24.92 -14.76
C ARG A 307 -0.10 -26.33 -14.78
N SER A 308 1.16 -26.45 -14.39
CA SER A 308 1.85 -27.76 -14.28
C SER A 308 1.23 -28.62 -13.17
N ASN A 309 1.26 -29.94 -13.35
CA ASN A 309 0.68 -30.94 -12.43
C ASN A 309 1.71 -32.03 -12.05
N ASP A 310 1.31 -33.00 -11.23
CA ASP A 310 2.19 -34.07 -10.75
C ASP A 310 2.93 -34.84 -11.85
N PRO A 311 2.30 -35.23 -12.98
CA PRO A 311 3.03 -35.83 -14.10
C PRO A 311 4.19 -35.00 -14.65
N VAL A 312 4.09 -33.67 -14.61
CA VAL A 312 5.20 -32.79 -14.99
C VAL A 312 6.29 -32.84 -13.92
N ALA A 313 5.92 -32.73 -12.63
CA ALA A 313 6.86 -32.82 -11.52
C ALA A 313 7.66 -34.14 -11.52
N VAL A 314 7.00 -35.27 -11.79
CA VAL A 314 7.65 -36.59 -11.92
C VAL A 314 8.63 -36.60 -13.10
N ALA A 315 8.26 -36.05 -14.25
CA ALA A 315 9.16 -35.98 -15.39
C ALA A 315 10.40 -35.11 -15.09
N PHE A 316 10.23 -34.01 -14.36
CA PHE A 316 11.36 -33.20 -13.89
C PHE A 316 12.20 -33.91 -12.82
N ALA A 317 11.59 -34.73 -11.97
CA ALA A 317 12.30 -35.56 -11.00
C ALA A 317 13.20 -36.61 -11.70
N ASP A 318 12.67 -37.30 -12.70
CA ASP A 318 13.44 -38.25 -13.52
C ASP A 318 14.60 -37.54 -14.24
N MET A 319 14.33 -36.35 -14.78
CA MET A 319 15.37 -35.51 -15.40
C MET A 319 16.46 -35.10 -14.41
N LEU A 320 16.11 -34.70 -13.18
CA LEU A 320 17.07 -34.32 -12.14
C LEU A 320 17.99 -35.49 -11.73
N ARG A 321 17.56 -36.74 -11.86
CA ARG A 321 18.46 -37.88 -11.57
C ARG A 321 19.60 -37.97 -12.60
N VAL A 322 19.31 -37.65 -13.86
CA VAL A 322 20.24 -37.76 -15.00
C VAL A 322 21.03 -36.47 -15.22
N ASN A 323 20.35 -35.32 -15.25
CA ASN A 323 20.96 -34.04 -15.58
C ASN A 323 21.90 -33.57 -14.46
N LYS A 324 23.11 -33.15 -14.84
CA LYS A 324 24.16 -32.66 -13.94
C LYS A 324 24.58 -31.21 -14.19
N ASN A 325 23.80 -30.44 -14.96
CA ASN A 325 24.16 -29.07 -15.36
C ASN A 325 23.20 -28.02 -14.82
N LEU A 326 21.92 -28.36 -14.62
CA LEU A 326 20.90 -27.45 -14.14
C LEU A 326 21.24 -26.94 -12.73
N LYS A 327 21.14 -25.62 -12.53
CA LYS A 327 21.47 -24.93 -11.27
C LYS A 327 20.23 -24.43 -10.55
N SER A 328 19.21 -23.99 -11.29
CA SER A 328 17.97 -23.46 -10.73
C SER A 328 16.75 -24.04 -11.44
N LEU A 329 15.79 -24.53 -10.66
CA LEU A 329 14.49 -25.00 -11.13
C LEU A 329 13.38 -24.25 -10.38
N ASN A 330 12.50 -23.58 -11.11
CA ASN A 330 11.33 -22.91 -10.54
C ASN A 330 10.02 -23.48 -11.07
N MET A 331 9.25 -24.10 -10.17
CA MET A 331 7.91 -24.66 -10.38
C MET A 331 6.84 -24.00 -9.49
N GLU A 332 7.05 -22.76 -9.04
CA GLU A 332 6.10 -21.99 -8.22
C GLU A 332 4.74 -21.78 -8.89
N SER A 333 3.71 -21.54 -8.07
CA SER A 333 2.38 -21.13 -8.54
C SER A 333 1.73 -22.13 -9.52
N ASN A 334 1.90 -23.42 -9.26
CA ASN A 334 1.37 -24.51 -10.09
C ASN A 334 0.35 -25.39 -9.32
N PHE A 335 -0.02 -26.52 -9.91
CA PHE A 335 -1.02 -27.46 -9.40
C PHE A 335 -0.36 -28.77 -8.99
N ILE A 336 0.85 -28.69 -8.41
CA ILE A 336 1.62 -29.84 -7.96
C ILE A 336 1.20 -30.17 -6.53
N THR A 337 0.87 -31.43 -6.29
CA THR A 337 0.48 -31.94 -4.97
C THR A 337 1.70 -32.47 -4.22
N GLY A 338 1.50 -32.88 -2.96
CA GLY A 338 2.53 -33.53 -2.15
C GLY A 338 3.20 -34.73 -2.85
N ALA A 339 2.47 -35.49 -3.67
CA ALA A 339 3.03 -36.64 -4.38
C ALA A 339 4.07 -36.23 -5.45
N GLY A 340 3.78 -35.20 -6.24
CA GLY A 340 4.72 -34.67 -7.22
C GLY A 340 5.95 -34.03 -6.58
N ILE A 341 5.75 -33.32 -5.46
CA ILE A 341 6.86 -32.73 -4.69
C ILE A 341 7.75 -33.80 -4.05
N LEU A 342 7.17 -34.87 -3.49
CA LEU A 342 7.95 -35.99 -2.96
C LEU A 342 8.85 -36.63 -4.03
N ALA A 343 8.35 -36.79 -5.27
CA ALA A 343 9.17 -37.30 -6.37
C ALA A 343 10.39 -36.39 -6.65
N LEU A 344 10.20 -35.06 -6.65
CA LEU A 344 11.30 -34.10 -6.82
C LEU A 344 12.31 -34.20 -5.67
N ILE A 345 11.85 -34.27 -4.43
CA ILE A 345 12.71 -34.40 -3.24
C ILE A 345 13.54 -35.68 -3.30
N ASP A 346 12.92 -36.78 -3.68
CA ASP A 346 13.59 -38.08 -3.77
C ASP A 346 14.68 -38.08 -4.84
N ALA A 347 14.46 -37.39 -5.96
CA ALA A 347 15.48 -37.16 -6.99
C ALA A 347 16.62 -36.22 -6.52
N LEU A 348 16.36 -35.29 -5.60
CA LEU A 348 17.37 -34.39 -5.07
C LEU A 348 18.35 -35.06 -4.12
N ARG A 349 18.04 -36.21 -3.54
CA ARG A 349 18.98 -36.95 -2.68
C ARG A 349 20.29 -37.28 -3.41
N ASP A 350 20.19 -37.64 -4.69
CA ASP A 350 21.32 -38.03 -5.54
C ASP A 350 21.79 -36.91 -6.50
N ASN A 351 21.12 -35.74 -6.50
CA ASN A 351 21.51 -34.62 -7.35
C ASN A 351 22.48 -33.69 -6.62
N GLU A 352 23.69 -33.57 -7.15
CA GLU A 352 24.74 -32.72 -6.58
C GLU A 352 24.86 -31.34 -7.24
N THR A 353 24.02 -31.06 -8.23
CA THR A 353 24.25 -29.97 -9.19
C THR A 353 23.27 -28.82 -9.05
N LEU A 354 22.03 -29.12 -8.66
CA LEU A 354 20.99 -28.14 -8.43
C LEU A 354 21.29 -27.37 -7.14
N ALA A 355 21.27 -26.04 -7.23
CA ALA A 355 21.53 -25.14 -6.10
C ALA A 355 20.26 -24.44 -5.61
N GLU A 356 19.26 -24.28 -6.48
CA GLU A 356 18.01 -23.59 -6.18
C GLU A 356 16.81 -24.40 -6.67
N LEU A 357 15.90 -24.73 -5.76
CA LEU A 357 14.59 -25.29 -6.07
C LEU A 357 13.52 -24.38 -5.48
N LYS A 358 12.56 -23.97 -6.32
CA LYS A 358 11.41 -23.13 -5.95
C LYS A 358 10.12 -23.86 -6.26
N ILE A 359 9.32 -24.14 -5.24
CA ILE A 359 8.08 -24.93 -5.32
C ILE A 359 6.93 -24.30 -4.52
N ASP A 360 7.05 -23.03 -4.12
CA ASP A 360 6.06 -22.36 -3.29
C ASP A 360 4.74 -22.04 -4.03
N ASN A 361 3.73 -21.62 -3.27
CA ASN A 361 2.43 -21.18 -3.78
C ASN A 361 1.71 -22.22 -4.67
N GLN A 362 1.82 -23.50 -4.35
CA GLN A 362 1.01 -24.52 -5.03
C GLN A 362 -0.47 -24.35 -4.68
N ARG A 363 -1.36 -24.80 -5.57
CA ARG A 363 -2.82 -24.72 -5.36
C ARG A 363 -3.31 -25.32 -4.03
N GLN A 364 -2.61 -26.35 -3.54
CA GLN A 364 -2.95 -27.03 -2.30
C GLN A 364 -1.75 -27.03 -1.36
N GLN A 365 -2.00 -26.97 -0.06
CA GLN A 365 -0.98 -27.17 0.96
C GLN A 365 -0.45 -28.60 0.89
N LEU A 366 0.87 -28.78 0.91
CA LEU A 366 1.52 -30.08 0.72
C LEU A 366 1.31 -31.05 1.91
N GLY A 367 1.04 -30.50 3.10
CA GLY A 367 0.79 -31.25 4.33
C GLY A 367 2.04 -31.58 5.14
N THR A 368 1.86 -31.82 6.44
CA THR A 368 2.94 -31.98 7.43
C THR A 368 3.90 -33.12 7.12
N ALA A 369 3.41 -34.25 6.59
CA ALA A 369 4.25 -35.41 6.27
C ALA A 369 5.27 -35.09 5.17
N VAL A 370 4.84 -34.35 4.14
CA VAL A 370 5.71 -33.92 3.03
C VAL A 370 6.74 -32.92 3.52
N GLU A 371 6.34 -31.95 4.36
CA GLU A 371 7.27 -30.97 4.95
C GLU A 371 8.37 -31.63 5.78
N LEU A 372 8.04 -32.68 6.54
CA LEU A 372 9.03 -33.42 7.31
C LEU A 372 10.05 -34.12 6.42
N GLU A 373 9.59 -34.73 5.33
CA GLU A 373 10.46 -35.41 4.36
C GLU A 373 11.34 -34.41 3.58
N MET A 374 10.80 -33.23 3.25
CA MET A 374 11.55 -32.11 2.70
C MET A 374 12.72 -31.71 3.61
N ALA A 375 12.42 -31.48 4.90
CA ALA A 375 13.45 -31.10 5.87
C ALA A 375 14.52 -32.17 6.01
N LYS A 376 14.12 -33.46 6.03
CA LYS A 376 15.05 -34.59 6.11
C LYS A 376 15.98 -34.64 4.88
N MET A 377 15.44 -34.50 3.67
CA MET A 377 16.27 -34.47 2.46
C MET A 377 17.24 -33.29 2.46
N LEU A 378 16.79 -32.10 2.87
CA LEU A 378 17.65 -30.91 2.94
C LEU A 378 18.80 -31.07 3.93
N GLU A 379 18.63 -31.84 5.01
CA GLU A 379 19.72 -32.14 5.95
C GLU A 379 20.79 -33.06 5.35
N GLU A 380 20.38 -33.97 4.47
CA GLU A 380 21.27 -34.92 3.78
C GLU A 380 21.97 -34.28 2.57
N ASN A 381 21.27 -33.42 1.82
CA ASN A 381 21.82 -32.73 0.65
C ASN A 381 22.62 -31.48 1.05
N THR A 382 23.87 -31.39 0.61
CA THR A 382 24.77 -30.26 0.92
C THR A 382 24.93 -29.21 -0.19
N ASN A 383 24.28 -29.42 -1.34
CA ASN A 383 24.41 -28.62 -2.55
C ASN A 383 23.27 -27.62 -2.74
N ILE A 384 22.07 -27.90 -2.21
CA ILE A 384 20.96 -26.95 -2.24
C ILE A 384 21.29 -25.75 -1.32
N LEU A 385 21.31 -24.56 -1.92
CA LEU A 385 21.61 -23.28 -1.26
C LEU A 385 20.38 -22.42 -1.05
N LYS A 386 19.34 -22.62 -1.88
CA LYS A 386 18.08 -21.89 -1.81
C LYS A 386 16.94 -22.86 -2.03
N PHE A 387 16.01 -22.87 -1.08
CA PHE A 387 14.82 -23.70 -1.15
C PHE A 387 13.59 -22.80 -0.97
N GLY A 388 12.88 -22.55 -2.07
CA GLY A 388 11.70 -21.69 -2.12
C GLY A 388 10.45 -22.47 -1.76
N TYR A 389 10.11 -22.48 -0.47
CA TYR A 389 8.86 -23.01 0.05
C TYR A 389 8.61 -22.44 1.45
N GLN A 390 7.38 -21.99 1.70
CA GLN A 390 6.98 -21.55 3.03
C GLN A 390 6.48 -22.73 3.88
N PHE A 391 7.33 -23.22 4.78
CA PHE A 391 6.96 -24.28 5.72
C PHE A 391 5.86 -23.84 6.67
N THR A 392 4.79 -24.62 6.79
CA THR A 392 3.71 -24.34 7.73
C THR A 392 4.07 -24.74 9.15
N GLN A 393 4.78 -25.86 9.34
CA GLN A 393 5.19 -26.34 10.65
C GLN A 393 6.55 -25.76 11.09
N GLN A 394 6.64 -25.32 12.35
CA GLN A 394 7.87 -24.71 12.88
C GLN A 394 9.05 -25.70 12.91
N GLY A 395 8.82 -26.97 13.24
CA GLY A 395 9.87 -27.99 13.31
C GLY A 395 10.63 -28.17 11.98
N PRO A 396 9.95 -28.59 10.89
CA PRO A 396 10.54 -28.66 9.56
C PRO A 396 11.15 -27.33 9.08
N ARG A 397 10.50 -26.18 9.38
CA ARG A 397 11.01 -24.85 9.03
C ARG A 397 12.40 -24.59 9.59
N THR A 398 12.59 -24.79 10.90
CA THR A 398 13.87 -24.55 11.58
C THR A 398 14.94 -25.53 11.07
N ARG A 399 14.58 -26.81 10.86
CA ARG A 399 15.50 -27.82 10.31
C ARG A 399 15.99 -27.46 8.91
N ALA A 400 15.07 -27.11 8.01
CA ALA A 400 15.39 -26.68 6.66
C ALA A 400 16.26 -25.40 6.66
N ALA A 401 15.92 -24.39 7.48
CA ALA A 401 16.70 -23.16 7.59
C ALA A 401 18.14 -23.43 8.06
N ASN A 402 18.32 -24.31 9.05
CA ASN A 402 19.64 -24.71 9.55
C ASN A 402 20.44 -25.46 8.48
N ALA A 403 19.81 -26.38 7.74
CA ALA A 403 20.46 -27.12 6.66
C ALA A 403 20.93 -26.17 5.53
N ILE A 404 20.08 -25.25 5.09
CA ILE A 404 20.43 -24.24 4.09
C ILE A 404 21.55 -23.32 4.58
N THR A 405 21.52 -22.90 5.85
CA THR A 405 22.58 -22.07 6.44
C THR A 405 23.91 -22.81 6.46
N LYS A 406 23.90 -24.11 6.86
CA LYS A 406 25.07 -24.98 6.83
C LYS A 406 25.65 -25.10 5.41
N ASN A 407 24.80 -25.31 4.41
CA ASN A 407 25.24 -25.46 3.02
C ASN A 407 25.87 -24.17 2.47
N ASN A 408 25.27 -23.02 2.77
CA ASN A 408 25.85 -21.72 2.41
C ASN A 408 27.19 -21.47 3.13
N ASP A 409 27.34 -21.87 4.40
CA ASP A 409 28.62 -21.77 5.11
C ASP A 409 29.69 -22.69 4.51
N LEU A 410 29.34 -23.89 4.02
CA LEU A 410 30.27 -24.76 3.29
C LEU A 410 30.76 -24.11 1.99
N VAL A 411 29.90 -23.39 1.27
CA VAL A 411 30.32 -22.61 0.09
C VAL A 411 31.24 -21.46 0.51
N ARG A 412 30.94 -20.77 1.61
CA ARG A 412 31.81 -19.71 2.15
C ARG A 412 33.19 -20.25 2.53
N LYS A 413 33.28 -21.39 3.24
CA LYS A 413 34.55 -22.03 3.61
C LYS A 413 35.36 -22.42 2.38
N ARG A 414 34.74 -23.04 1.37
CA ARG A 414 35.40 -23.38 0.10
C ARG A 414 35.99 -22.16 -0.62
N ARG A 415 35.35 -20.98 -0.54
CA ARG A 415 35.91 -19.74 -1.10
C ARG A 415 37.15 -19.28 -0.33
N VAL A 416 37.11 -19.33 1.00
CA VAL A 416 38.24 -18.91 1.86
C VAL A 416 39.43 -19.86 1.73
N GLU A 417 39.18 -21.17 1.68
CA GLU A 417 40.22 -22.20 1.55
C GLU A 417 40.78 -22.30 0.12
N GLY A 418 40.00 -21.94 -0.91
CA GLY A 418 40.44 -21.92 -2.31
C GLY A 418 41.26 -20.68 -2.70
N ASP A 419 41.31 -19.67 -1.83
CA ASP A 419 42.18 -18.48 -1.96
C ASP A 419 43.53 -18.65 -1.23
N GLN A 420 43.84 -19.87 -0.73
CA GLN A 420 45.16 -20.30 -0.24
C GLN A 420 45.80 -21.27 -1.23
#